data_AF-A0A1Z5H392-F1
#
_entry.id   AF-A0A1Z5H392-F1
#
_cell.length_a   1.000
_cell.length_b   1.000
_cell.length_c   1.000
_cell.angle_alpha   90.00
_cell.angle_beta   90.00
_cell.angle_gamma   90.00
#
_symmetry.space_group_name_H-M   'P 1'
#
loop_
_entity.id
_entity.type
_entity.pdbx_description
1 polymer ?
#
loop_
_entity_poly.entity_id
_entity_poly.type
_entity_poly.pdbx_seq_one_letter_code
_entity_poly.pdbx_strand_id
1 'polypeptide(L)'
;MIAITLFIGALLFAGSMIFISGGIPKAVWVTIGLILTVGSIGLMILNYSQYLGMKKVTVQQTYPLTSSITAKKPVLLYHPIGTQNERVYLYKTNPLEHGLQRTNPTQGPVQVTRNASRNQLKVTKTYRVYKSEELRLLFSTGVQNHEYVMTQWHFSLKPGWQLVSTR
;
A
#
# COMPACT_ATOMS: atom_id res chain seq x y z
N MET A 1 -11.69 16.82 -6.56
CA MET A 1 -12.94 17.47 -7.06
C MET A 1 -14.14 17.24 -6.14
N ILE A 2 -14.21 16.13 -5.43
CA ILE A 2 -15.32 15.79 -4.51
C ILE A 2 -15.54 16.83 -3.40
N ALA A 3 -14.46 17.45 -2.88
CA ALA A 3 -14.56 18.54 -1.92
C ALA A 3 -15.24 19.80 -2.50
N ILE A 4 -15.05 20.05 -3.81
CA ILE A 4 -15.74 21.15 -4.51
C ILE A 4 -17.22 20.80 -4.66
N THR A 5 -17.54 19.56 -5.06
CA THR A 5 -18.92 19.06 -5.13
C THR A 5 -19.63 19.18 -3.78
N LEU A 6 -18.94 18.86 -2.69
CA LEU A 6 -19.43 19.05 -1.33
C LEU A 6 -19.78 20.51 -1.05
N PHE A 7 -18.85 21.43 -1.34
CA PHE A 7 -19.05 22.86 -1.09
C PHE A 7 -20.21 23.44 -1.92
N ILE A 8 -20.27 23.09 -3.21
CA ILE A 8 -21.38 23.48 -4.09
C ILE A 8 -22.71 22.89 -3.58
N GLY A 9 -22.73 21.62 -3.19
CA GLY A 9 -23.90 20.97 -2.62
C GLY A 9 -24.40 21.68 -1.36
N ALA A 10 -23.49 22.07 -0.47
CA ALA A 10 -23.83 22.76 0.77
C ALA A 10 -24.40 24.16 0.50
N LEU A 11 -23.80 24.91 -0.43
CA LEU A 11 -24.31 26.23 -0.85
C LEU A 11 -25.67 26.11 -1.54
N LEU A 12 -25.87 25.12 -2.42
CA LEU A 12 -27.15 24.85 -3.07
C LEU A 12 -28.22 24.50 -2.03
N PHE A 13 -27.89 23.64 -1.06
CA PHE A 13 -28.82 23.26 0.00
C PHE A 13 -29.25 24.47 0.83
N ALA A 14 -28.29 25.21 1.37
CA ALA A 14 -28.56 26.38 2.21
C ALA A 14 -29.26 27.49 1.43
N GLY A 15 -28.78 27.82 0.22
CA GLY A 15 -29.36 28.84 -0.64
C GLY A 15 -30.79 28.51 -1.03
N SER A 16 -31.08 27.25 -1.37
CA SER A 16 -32.44 26.82 -1.72
C SER A 16 -33.39 26.88 -0.52
N MET A 17 -32.90 26.60 0.69
CA MET A 17 -33.69 26.74 1.91
C MET A 17 -34.08 28.21 2.18
N ILE A 18 -33.15 29.14 1.97
CA ILE A 18 -33.31 30.57 2.29
C ILE A 18 -34.10 31.31 1.21
N PHE A 19 -33.73 31.15 -0.07
CA PHE A 19 -34.18 32.05 -1.14
C PHE A 19 -35.34 31.51 -1.97
N ILE A 20 -35.58 30.19 -2.01
CA ILE A 20 -36.66 29.62 -2.82
C ILE A 20 -37.95 29.55 -1.98
N SER A 21 -39.03 30.12 -2.55
CA SER A 21 -40.39 30.04 -2.01
C SER A 21 -40.90 28.59 -2.02
N GLY A 22 -41.83 28.25 -1.12
CA GLY A 22 -42.33 26.88 -0.97
C GLY A 22 -42.90 26.23 -2.24
N GLY A 23 -43.15 24.91 -2.17
CA GLY A 23 -43.67 24.13 -3.29
C GLY A 23 -42.63 23.19 -3.91
N ILE A 24 -42.99 22.61 -5.06
CA ILE A 24 -42.20 21.56 -5.74
C ILE A 24 -40.77 22.02 -6.08
N PRO A 25 -40.53 23.24 -6.62
CA PRO A 25 -39.17 23.68 -6.95
C PRO A 25 -38.23 23.71 -5.74
N LYS A 26 -38.73 24.18 -4.59
CA LYS A 26 -37.96 24.18 -3.34
C LYS A 26 -37.60 22.76 -2.93
N ALA A 27 -38.56 21.84 -2.93
CA ALA A 27 -38.32 20.45 -2.54
C ALA A 27 -37.25 19.79 -3.43
N VAL A 28 -37.31 20.01 -4.74
CA VAL A 28 -36.33 19.47 -5.70
C VAL A 28 -34.92 20.01 -5.41
N TRP A 29 -34.74 21.32 -5.33
CA TRP A 29 -33.42 21.92 -5.15
C TRP A 29 -32.81 21.63 -3.78
N VAL A 30 -33.62 21.64 -2.71
CA VAL A 30 -33.18 21.23 -1.37
C VAL A 30 -32.75 19.77 -1.38
N THR A 31 -33.51 18.88 -2.03
CA THR A 31 -33.15 17.46 -2.11
C THR A 31 -31.86 17.24 -2.88
N ILE A 32 -31.66 17.92 -4.02
CA ILE A 32 -30.42 17.84 -4.79
C ILE A 32 -29.22 18.32 -3.96
N GLY A 33 -29.34 19.49 -3.32
CA GLY A 33 -28.27 20.03 -2.46
C GLY A 33 -27.94 19.08 -1.30
N LEU A 34 -28.95 18.50 -0.67
CA LEU A 34 -28.79 17.53 0.41
C LEU A 34 -28.05 16.27 -0.07
N ILE A 35 -28.48 15.69 -1.20
CA ILE A 35 -27.84 14.50 -1.78
C ILE A 35 -26.39 14.78 -2.15
N LEU A 36 -26.11 15.92 -2.79
CA LEU A 36 -24.74 16.29 -3.14
C LEU A 36 -23.87 16.45 -1.89
N THR A 37 -24.39 17.07 -0.84
CA THR A 37 -23.66 17.28 0.41
C THR A 37 -23.40 15.96 1.14
N VAL A 38 -24.46 15.25 1.51
CA VAL A 38 -24.37 13.99 2.29
C VAL A 38 -23.67 12.91 1.48
N GLY A 39 -23.97 12.80 0.18
CA GLY A 39 -23.32 11.87 -0.73
C GLY A 39 -21.83 12.13 -0.86
N SER A 40 -21.40 13.39 -0.98
CA SER A 40 -19.97 13.72 -1.04
C SER A 40 -19.24 13.36 0.24
N ILE A 41 -19.82 13.65 1.41
CA ILE A 41 -19.25 13.27 2.71
C ILE A 41 -19.11 11.75 2.80
N GLY A 42 -20.17 11.01 2.47
CA GLY A 42 -20.17 9.55 2.49
C GLY A 42 -19.09 8.97 1.57
N LEU A 43 -19.01 9.45 0.32
CA LEU A 43 -17.98 9.02 -0.63
C LEU A 43 -16.56 9.34 -0.15
N MET A 44 -16.34 10.49 0.49
CA MET A 44 -15.04 10.84 1.07
C MET A 44 -14.66 9.89 2.22
N ILE A 45 -15.60 9.60 3.13
CA ILE A 45 -15.38 8.65 4.24
C ILE A 45 -15.06 7.27 3.69
N LEU A 46 -15.79 6.79 2.69
CA LEU A 46 -15.55 5.49 2.06
C LEU A 46 -14.22 5.46 1.30
N ASN A 47 -13.83 6.56 0.65
CA ASN A 47 -12.51 6.66 0.03
C ASN A 47 -11.39 6.60 1.07
N TYR A 48 -11.53 7.32 2.19
CA TYR A 48 -10.51 7.36 3.24
C TYR A 48 -10.41 6.06 4.05
N SER A 49 -11.53 5.55 4.53
CA SER A 49 -11.56 4.39 5.45
C SER A 49 -11.55 3.03 4.73
N GLN A 50 -12.20 2.95 3.57
CA GLN A 50 -12.38 1.70 2.82
C GLN A 50 -11.69 1.71 1.46
N TYR A 51 -10.98 2.79 1.11
CA TYR A 51 -10.25 2.90 -0.16
C TYR A 51 -11.15 2.78 -1.40
N LEU A 52 -12.38 3.29 -1.31
CA LEU A 52 -13.33 3.34 -2.42
C LEU A 52 -12.67 3.92 -3.69
N GLY A 53 -12.88 3.24 -4.81
CA GLY A 53 -12.31 3.66 -6.10
C GLY A 53 -10.85 3.26 -6.33
N MET A 54 -10.20 2.55 -5.39
CA MET A 54 -8.81 2.11 -5.51
C MET A 54 -8.67 0.59 -5.69
N LYS A 55 -7.51 0.16 -6.19
CA LYS A 55 -7.08 -1.23 -6.31
C LYS A 55 -5.64 -1.37 -5.84
N LYS A 56 -5.26 -2.58 -5.43
CA LYS A 56 -3.86 -2.92 -5.15
C LYS A 56 -3.16 -3.32 -6.44
N VAL A 57 -1.96 -2.81 -6.66
CA VAL A 57 -1.05 -3.21 -7.73
C VAL A 57 0.28 -3.61 -7.12
N THR A 58 0.93 -4.61 -7.72
CA THR A 58 2.20 -5.13 -7.21
C THR A 58 3.31 -4.89 -8.21
N VAL A 59 4.45 -4.39 -7.71
CA VAL A 59 5.68 -4.23 -8.48
C VAL A 59 6.68 -5.24 -7.93
N GLN A 60 7.19 -6.09 -8.82
CA GLN A 60 8.11 -7.15 -8.47
C GLN A 60 9.50 -6.83 -9.01
N GLN A 61 10.50 -6.94 -8.14
CA GLN A 61 11.90 -6.81 -8.52
C GLN A 61 12.64 -8.05 -8.03
N THR A 62 13.44 -8.63 -8.92
CA THR A 62 14.25 -9.80 -8.61
C THR A 62 15.70 -9.39 -8.59
N TYR A 63 16.37 -9.73 -7.50
CA TYR A 63 17.78 -9.47 -7.31
C TYR A 63 18.53 -10.80 -7.22
N PRO A 64 19.77 -10.86 -7.74
CA PRO A 64 20.66 -11.97 -7.39
C PRO A 64 20.86 -11.97 -5.87
N LEU A 65 21.06 -13.16 -5.30
CA LEU A 65 21.31 -13.33 -3.88
C LEU A 65 22.69 -13.93 -3.66
N THR A 66 23.52 -13.23 -2.90
CA THR A 66 24.84 -13.70 -2.48
C THR A 66 24.88 -13.99 -0.99
N SER A 67 25.87 -14.80 -0.58
CA SER A 67 26.07 -15.14 0.83
C SER A 67 26.23 -13.87 1.67
N SER A 68 25.58 -13.81 2.83
CA SER A 68 25.68 -12.67 3.76
C SER A 68 27.11 -12.52 4.29
N ILE A 69 27.83 -13.62 4.45
CA ILE A 69 29.22 -13.66 4.94
C ILE A 69 30.09 -14.58 4.07
N THR A 70 31.39 -14.37 4.11
CA THR A 70 32.37 -15.29 3.53
C THR A 70 32.49 -16.52 4.42
N ALA A 71 32.04 -17.67 3.92
CA ALA A 71 32.08 -18.96 4.63
C ALA A 71 32.22 -20.11 3.62
N LYS A 72 32.55 -21.33 4.12
CA LYS A 72 32.69 -22.53 3.27
C LYS A 72 31.39 -22.91 2.54
N LYS A 73 30.23 -22.57 3.12
CA LYS A 73 28.90 -22.74 2.53
C LYS A 73 28.20 -21.39 2.48
N PRO A 74 27.34 -21.13 1.48
CA PRO A 74 26.61 -19.87 1.42
C PRO A 74 25.60 -19.76 2.57
N VAL A 75 25.54 -18.59 3.18
CA VAL A 75 24.74 -18.31 4.38
C VAL A 75 23.77 -17.18 4.09
N LEU A 76 22.52 -17.34 4.51
CA LEU A 76 21.59 -16.23 4.72
C LEU A 76 21.44 -16.02 6.23
N LEU A 77 21.90 -14.87 6.69
CA LEU A 77 21.81 -14.48 8.09
C LEU A 77 20.39 -14.01 8.44
N TYR A 78 19.95 -14.27 9.66
CA TYR A 78 18.75 -13.67 10.22
C TYR A 78 18.93 -13.35 11.70
N HIS A 79 18.26 -12.32 12.18
CA HIS A 79 18.14 -12.00 13.59
C HIS A 79 16.70 -12.27 14.04
N PRO A 80 16.48 -13.12 15.05
CA PRO A 80 15.15 -13.32 15.61
C PRO A 80 14.72 -12.06 16.36
N ILE A 81 13.46 -11.67 16.22
CA ILE A 81 12.86 -10.56 16.96
C ILE A 81 11.59 -11.05 17.65
N GLY A 82 11.32 -10.53 18.86
CA GLY A 82 10.17 -10.94 19.65
C GLY A 82 10.18 -12.42 20.05
N THR A 83 8.99 -12.98 20.27
CA THR A 83 8.79 -14.35 20.77
C THR A 83 8.12 -15.30 19.77
N GLN A 84 7.58 -14.78 18.66
CA GLN A 84 6.70 -15.51 17.73
C GLN A 84 7.33 -15.75 16.34
N ASN A 85 8.59 -16.22 16.30
CA ASN A 85 9.30 -16.57 15.06
C ASN A 85 9.51 -15.43 14.04
N GLU A 86 9.30 -14.17 14.43
CA GLU A 86 9.60 -13.02 13.60
C GLU A 86 11.12 -12.91 13.40
N ARG A 87 11.54 -12.59 12.16
CA ARG A 87 12.95 -12.59 11.77
C ARG A 87 13.26 -11.42 10.86
N VAL A 88 14.38 -10.76 11.14
CA VAL A 88 15.03 -9.80 10.25
C VAL A 88 16.11 -10.52 9.49
N TYR A 89 15.99 -10.64 8.17
CA TYR A 89 17.02 -11.28 7.34
C TYR A 89 18.04 -10.25 6.91
N LEU A 90 19.32 -10.63 7.03
CA LEU A 90 20.47 -9.82 6.62
C LEU A 90 21.07 -10.45 5.36
N TYR A 91 21.09 -9.72 4.26
CA TYR A 91 21.41 -10.26 2.95
C TYR A 91 22.28 -9.31 2.11
N LYS A 92 22.85 -9.85 1.04
CA LYS A 92 23.55 -9.09 -0.01
C LYS A 92 22.97 -9.43 -1.36
N THR A 93 22.80 -8.41 -2.19
CA THR A 93 22.40 -8.59 -3.59
C THR A 93 23.58 -8.46 -4.55
N ASN A 94 24.69 -7.91 -4.09
CA ASN A 94 25.92 -7.80 -4.85
C ASN A 94 27.10 -8.27 -3.96
N PRO A 95 27.97 -9.18 -4.42
CA PRO A 95 29.09 -9.68 -3.61
C PRO A 95 30.12 -8.59 -3.27
N LEU A 96 30.16 -7.50 -4.05
CA LEU A 96 31.05 -6.37 -3.84
C LEU A 96 30.51 -5.36 -2.82
N GLU A 97 29.26 -5.50 -2.36
CA GLU A 97 28.70 -4.64 -1.31
C GLU A 97 29.38 -4.92 0.03
N HIS A 98 29.94 -3.87 0.65
CA HIS A 98 30.56 -3.97 1.97
C HIS A 98 29.53 -4.20 3.08
N GLY A 99 28.35 -3.58 2.98
CA GLY A 99 27.28 -3.67 3.98
C GLY A 99 26.27 -4.80 3.75
N LEU A 100 25.60 -5.21 4.82
CA LEU A 100 24.41 -6.07 4.75
C LEU A 100 23.16 -5.20 4.61
N GLN A 101 22.29 -5.58 3.67
CA GLN A 101 20.91 -5.09 3.64
C GLN A 101 20.07 -5.87 4.65
N ARG A 102 18.99 -5.26 5.15
CA ARG A 102 18.07 -5.89 6.11
C ARG A 102 16.63 -5.81 5.65
N THR A 103 15.87 -6.88 5.85
CA THR A 103 14.41 -6.83 5.69
C THR A 103 13.80 -5.96 6.79
N ASN A 104 12.66 -5.31 6.51
CA ASN A 104 11.95 -4.54 7.52
C ASN A 104 10.65 -5.26 7.93
N PRO A 105 10.57 -5.81 9.16
CA PRO A 105 9.42 -6.58 9.61
C PRO A 105 8.14 -5.74 9.71
N THR A 106 8.23 -4.42 9.91
CA THR A 106 7.06 -3.53 9.95
C THR A 106 6.44 -3.29 8.57
N GLN A 107 7.20 -3.55 7.51
CA GLN A 107 6.78 -3.32 6.13
C GLN A 107 6.09 -4.53 5.50
N GLY A 108 6.31 -5.74 6.04
CA GLY A 108 5.62 -6.94 5.61
C GLY A 108 6.42 -8.23 5.81
N PRO A 109 5.84 -9.37 5.40
CA PRO A 109 6.37 -10.68 5.70
C PRO A 109 7.60 -11.05 4.87
N VAL A 110 8.37 -11.98 5.41
CA VAL A 110 9.49 -12.63 4.73
C VAL A 110 9.20 -14.12 4.56
N GLN A 111 9.40 -14.62 3.35
CA GLN A 111 9.32 -16.04 3.02
C GLN A 111 10.68 -16.56 2.56
N VAL A 112 11.02 -17.78 2.94
CA VAL A 112 12.26 -18.44 2.54
C VAL A 112 11.95 -19.82 1.98
N THR A 113 12.27 -20.03 0.71
CA THR A 113 12.16 -21.31 0.01
C THR A 113 13.55 -21.92 -0.13
N ARG A 114 13.74 -23.10 0.46
CA ARG A 114 14.97 -23.90 0.31
C ARG A 114 14.85 -24.86 -0.89
N ASN A 115 15.99 -25.33 -1.38
CA ASN A 115 16.09 -26.24 -2.51
C ASN A 115 15.47 -25.69 -3.81
N ALA A 116 15.53 -24.37 -4.01
CA ALA A 116 15.09 -23.72 -5.23
C ALA A 116 16.10 -23.91 -6.38
N SER A 117 15.66 -23.68 -7.61
CA SER A 117 16.52 -23.79 -8.81
C SER A 117 17.59 -22.69 -8.90
N ARG A 118 17.40 -21.56 -8.22
CA ARG A 118 18.33 -20.42 -8.24
C ARG A 118 18.34 -19.64 -6.92
N ASN A 119 19.48 -18.98 -6.66
CA ASN A 119 19.64 -18.06 -5.54
C ASN A 119 19.13 -16.68 -5.96
N GLN A 120 18.05 -16.23 -5.35
CA GLN A 120 17.49 -14.91 -5.67
C GLN A 120 16.69 -14.37 -4.50
N LEU A 121 16.60 -13.05 -4.46
CA LEU A 121 15.65 -12.32 -3.63
C LEU A 121 14.61 -11.69 -4.54
N LYS A 122 13.35 -12.07 -4.36
CA LYS A 122 12.22 -11.39 -4.99
C LYS A 122 11.59 -10.44 -3.97
N VAL A 123 11.62 -9.14 -4.27
CA VAL A 123 10.96 -8.10 -3.49
C VAL A 123 9.68 -7.69 -4.19
N THR A 124 8.55 -7.84 -3.52
CA THR A 124 7.23 -7.46 -4.04
C THR A 124 6.69 -6.29 -3.25
N LYS A 125 6.64 -5.12 -3.86
CA LYS A 125 6.00 -3.93 -3.27
C LYS A 125 4.56 -3.86 -3.74
N THR A 126 3.64 -3.65 -2.81
CA THR A 126 2.23 -3.44 -3.10
C THR A 126 1.91 -1.97 -2.90
N TYR A 127 1.30 -1.37 -3.92
CA TYR A 127 0.81 0.00 -3.88
C TYR A 127 -0.69 0.00 -4.07
N ARG A 128 -1.35 1.01 -3.53
CA ARG A 128 -2.75 1.29 -3.77
C ARG A 128 -2.84 2.44 -4.78
N VAL A 129 -3.58 2.20 -5.86
CA VAL A 129 -3.75 3.15 -6.96
C VAL A 129 -5.22 3.29 -7.29
N TYR A 130 -5.63 4.46 -7.77
CA TYR A 130 -6.98 4.63 -8.29
C TYR A 130 -7.23 3.73 -9.50
N LYS A 131 -8.46 3.21 -9.62
CA LYS A 131 -8.84 2.31 -10.71
C LYS A 131 -8.84 3.02 -12.07
N SER A 132 -9.08 4.33 -12.08
CA SER A 132 -9.12 5.18 -13.26
C SER A 132 -8.71 6.61 -12.91
N GLU A 133 -8.45 7.41 -13.93
CA GLU A 133 -8.02 8.80 -13.79
C GLU A 133 -9.14 9.72 -13.26
N GLU A 134 -10.39 9.44 -13.65
CA GLU A 134 -11.56 10.18 -13.20
C GLU A 134 -11.75 10.02 -11.70
N LEU A 135 -11.56 8.80 -11.17
CA LEU A 135 -11.62 8.54 -9.74
C LEU A 135 -10.47 9.22 -9.00
N ARG A 136 -9.27 9.25 -9.59
CA ARG A 136 -8.12 9.99 -9.04
C ARG A 136 -8.41 11.48 -8.93
N LEU A 137 -9.01 12.08 -9.96
CA LEU A 137 -9.38 13.50 -9.96
C LEU A 137 -10.56 13.78 -9.03
N LEU A 138 -11.56 12.90 -8.99
CA LEU A 138 -12.69 12.99 -8.08
C LEU A 138 -12.20 13.06 -6.65
N PHE A 139 -11.40 12.09 -6.22
CA PHE A 139 -10.88 11.96 -4.86
C PHE A 139 -9.50 12.61 -4.65
N SER A 140 -9.12 13.60 -5.46
CA SER A 140 -7.78 14.21 -5.42
C SER A 140 -7.37 14.80 -4.07
N THR A 141 -8.34 15.16 -3.22
CA THR A 141 -8.14 15.70 -1.85
C THR A 141 -8.26 14.61 -0.77
N GLY A 142 -8.50 13.37 -1.17
CA GLY A 142 -8.65 12.20 -0.29
C GLY A 142 -7.34 11.43 -0.16
N VAL A 143 -7.41 10.11 -0.34
CA VAL A 143 -6.23 9.24 -0.26
C VAL A 143 -5.27 9.52 -1.41
N GLN A 144 -3.96 9.53 -1.13
CA GLN A 144 -2.96 9.76 -2.16
C GLN A 144 -2.94 8.61 -3.18
N ASN A 145 -2.77 8.94 -4.46
CA ASN A 145 -2.54 7.92 -5.47
C ASN A 145 -1.14 7.31 -5.30
N HIS A 146 -0.99 6.03 -5.62
CA HIS A 146 0.28 5.31 -5.48
C HIS A 146 0.77 5.19 -4.01
N GLU A 147 -0.18 5.13 -3.08
CA GLU A 147 0.10 4.94 -1.66
C GLU A 147 0.74 3.57 -1.39
N TYR A 148 1.80 3.56 -0.59
CA TYR A 148 2.48 2.34 -0.19
C TYR A 148 1.60 1.49 0.75
N VAL A 149 1.48 0.19 0.47
CA VAL A 149 0.73 -0.76 1.32
C VAL A 149 1.66 -1.66 2.10
N MET A 150 2.56 -2.38 1.42
CA MET A 150 3.47 -3.34 2.05
C MET A 150 4.61 -3.74 1.11
N THR A 151 5.64 -4.35 1.69
CA THR A 151 6.75 -5.00 0.99
C THR A 151 6.84 -6.44 1.48
N GLN A 152 6.91 -7.38 0.55
CA GLN A 152 7.14 -8.80 0.84
C GLN A 152 8.49 -9.21 0.28
N TRP A 153 9.27 -9.92 1.08
CA TRP A 153 10.55 -10.49 0.65
C TRP A 153 10.41 -12.00 0.48
N HIS A 154 10.84 -12.52 -0.66
CA HIS A 154 10.88 -13.95 -0.92
C HIS A 154 12.30 -14.36 -1.30
N PHE A 155 12.97 -15.08 -0.40
CA PHE A 155 14.30 -15.63 -0.62
C PHE A 155 14.17 -17.03 -1.20
N SER A 156 14.78 -17.26 -2.37
CA SER A 156 14.93 -18.60 -2.94
C SER A 156 16.38 -19.03 -2.80
N LEU A 157 16.63 -20.17 -2.17
CA LEU A 157 17.95 -20.68 -1.84
C LEU A 157 18.17 -22.03 -2.51
N LYS A 158 19.26 -22.19 -3.26
CA LYS A 158 19.70 -23.49 -3.78
C LYS A 158 20.02 -24.48 -2.65
N PRO A 159 20.07 -25.79 -2.94
CA PRO A 159 20.59 -26.77 -2.01
C PRO A 159 21.98 -26.37 -1.46
N GLY A 160 22.23 -26.65 -0.18
CA GLY A 160 23.50 -26.35 0.50
C GLY A 160 23.58 -25.00 1.22
N TRP A 161 22.60 -24.10 1.03
CA TRP A 161 22.51 -22.86 1.81
C TRP A 161 22.16 -23.09 3.28
N GLN A 162 22.79 -22.32 4.15
CA GLN A 162 22.54 -22.34 5.60
C GLN A 162 21.77 -21.09 6.03
N LEU A 163 20.77 -21.27 6.89
CA LEU A 163 20.15 -20.16 7.63
C LEU A 163 20.83 -20.10 8.98
N VAL A 164 21.46 -18.97 9.29
CA VAL A 164 22.23 -18.80 10.52
C VAL A 164 21.69 -17.62 11.30
N SER A 165 21.39 -17.84 12.58
CA SER A 165 20.93 -16.80 13.48
C SER A 165 22.11 -15.92 13.90
N THR A 166 21.97 -14.60 13.81
CA THR A 166 22.82 -13.66 14.53
C THR A 166 22.26 -13.46 15.92
N ARG A 167 23.11 -13.60 16.95
CA ARG A 167 22.74 -13.21 18.32
C ARG A 167 22.53 -11.71 18.41
#